data_AF-A0AAW1UG89-F1
#
_entry.id   AF-A0AAW1UG89-F1
#
_cell.length_a   1.000
_cell.length_b   1.000
_cell.length_c   1.000
_cell.angle_alpha   90.00
_cell.angle_beta   90.00
_cell.angle_gamma   90.00
#
_symmetry.space_group_name_H-M   'P 1'
#
loop_
_entity.id
_entity.type
_entity.pdbx_description
1 polymer ?
#
loop_
_entity_poly.entity_id
_entity_poly.type
_entity_poly.pdbx_seq_one_letter_code
_entity_poly.pdbx_strand_id
1 'polypeptide(L)'
;MRRNMKVVVLVSFFILGSAYGLLDVDKLDSFDDSILRDKCDERGGKGTYTKVKTARDDLQSCVEDLVDLDTLKKEIEESKKTGSMDEVFGKYCKKRPQLKTCLDKFLEKMKLCLIEDEKNNLNKVLNVLRELGDFACYKDGDRIAMFVAEQGPECIKTHIEGIKTCVNNTLKISPTVSINSLPNFFNGTKICEDMDKVKPCIVTELEKCDNTTPANVVDSVFRFIKKRACKPEKQRRSVLTKRSLADTPNHIKNLLNAYVKYTKSKCLTHRGDKQVVQLLESLNKTQSCIVDYVKTNLLVLLIPENVKDKIEECSKDFIAASEDCLPENEKYYPKFSQQIMGGLVDLMFKYKQNLTMSSWSTEVQSCFQNFKYHNNRQALLKCFEAEVQNTDSDYTKEYVCRRLSNASKCMKNFISSICIEDVAINHFKDEFEKGFR
;
A
#
# COMPACT_ATOMS: atom_id res chain seq x y z
N MET A 1 -12.99 -33.94 -31.84
CA MET A 1 -12.02 -32.83 -31.83
C MET A 1 -12.38 -31.89 -30.69
N ARG A 2 -11.58 -31.93 -29.62
CA ARG A 2 -11.77 -31.22 -28.34
C ARG A 2 -10.63 -30.21 -28.22
N ARG A 3 -10.92 -28.96 -27.85
CA ARG A 3 -10.05 -28.01 -27.11
C ARG A 3 -10.72 -26.63 -27.11
N ASN A 4 -11.29 -26.20 -25.98
CA ASN A 4 -11.84 -24.85 -25.78
C ASN A 4 -11.30 -24.21 -24.48
N MET A 5 -10.63 -23.07 -24.69
CA MET A 5 -10.32 -21.84 -23.92
C MET A 5 -10.51 -21.77 -22.37
N LYS A 6 -9.44 -21.32 -21.68
CA LYS A 6 -9.23 -21.25 -20.21
C LYS A 6 -9.07 -19.81 -19.62
N VAL A 7 -9.53 -18.74 -20.26
CA VAL A 7 -8.87 -17.42 -20.05
C VAL A 7 -9.32 -16.56 -18.85
N VAL A 8 -10.42 -16.80 -18.15
CA VAL A 8 -10.90 -15.82 -17.12
C VAL A 8 -10.70 -16.25 -15.66
N VAL A 9 -10.35 -17.51 -15.40
CA VAL A 9 -10.09 -18.03 -14.04
C VAL A 9 -8.62 -17.84 -13.61
N LEU A 10 -7.83 -17.20 -14.47
CA LEU A 10 -6.41 -17.48 -14.59
C LEU A 10 -5.52 -16.68 -13.65
N VAL A 11 -5.92 -15.49 -13.22
CA VAL A 11 -4.91 -14.54 -12.73
C VAL A 11 -4.56 -14.72 -11.25
N SER A 12 -5.39 -15.43 -10.48
CA SER A 12 -5.02 -15.94 -9.15
C SER A 12 -4.16 -17.21 -9.20
N PHE A 13 -4.13 -17.89 -10.35
CA PHE A 13 -3.35 -19.12 -10.61
C PHE A 13 -1.97 -18.84 -11.23
N PHE A 14 -1.67 -17.59 -11.62
CA PHE A 14 -0.49 -17.25 -12.44
C PHE A 14 0.87 -17.46 -11.75
N ILE A 15 0.93 -17.47 -10.42
CA ILE A 15 2.19 -17.60 -9.67
C ILE A 15 2.47 -19.05 -9.25
N LEU A 16 1.42 -19.87 -9.07
CA LEU A 16 1.55 -21.28 -8.71
C LEU A 16 1.39 -22.23 -9.92
N GLY A 17 0.61 -21.85 -10.93
CA GLY A 17 0.27 -22.70 -12.07
C GLY A 17 1.31 -22.73 -13.20
N SER A 18 2.12 -21.67 -13.33
CA SER A 18 3.18 -21.56 -14.35
C SER A 18 4.38 -22.44 -14.03
N ALA A 19 4.73 -22.59 -12.74
CA ALA A 19 5.79 -23.48 -12.29
C ALA A 19 5.47 -24.98 -12.49
N TYR A 20 4.19 -25.37 -12.57
CA TYR A 20 3.78 -26.79 -12.60
C TYR A 20 2.96 -27.22 -13.83
N GLY A 21 2.95 -26.41 -14.90
CA GLY A 21 2.26 -26.80 -16.14
C GLY A 21 0.74 -26.94 -16.00
N LEU A 22 0.13 -26.28 -15.00
CA LEU A 22 -1.34 -26.19 -14.89
C LEU A 22 -1.92 -25.28 -15.98
N LEU A 23 -1.06 -24.48 -16.61
CA LEU A 23 -1.36 -23.58 -17.72
C LEU A 23 -0.29 -23.75 -18.79
N ASP A 24 -0.62 -24.53 -19.82
CA ASP A 24 0.07 -24.42 -21.12
C ASP A 24 -0.10 -22.97 -21.60
N VAL A 25 0.97 -22.18 -21.52
CA VAL A 25 1.04 -20.86 -22.18
C VAL A 25 0.87 -21.03 -23.70
N ASP A 26 1.32 -22.18 -24.24
CA ASP A 26 1.14 -22.59 -25.64
C ASP A 26 -0.32 -22.73 -26.09
N LYS A 27 -1.29 -22.70 -25.17
CA LYS A 27 -2.74 -22.72 -25.50
C LYS A 27 -3.42 -21.36 -25.36
N LEU A 28 -2.68 -20.27 -25.13
CA LEU A 28 -3.22 -18.90 -25.19
C LEU A 28 -3.58 -18.45 -26.61
N ASP A 29 -3.19 -19.20 -27.64
CA ASP A 29 -3.50 -18.92 -29.04
C ASP A 29 -4.99 -19.06 -29.42
N SER A 30 -5.85 -19.54 -28.51
CA SER A 30 -7.29 -19.67 -28.77
C SER A 30 -8.11 -18.49 -28.27
N PHE A 31 -7.54 -17.28 -28.18
CA PHE A 31 -8.35 -16.07 -28.04
C PHE A 31 -9.22 -15.98 -29.31
N ASP A 32 -10.53 -15.83 -29.17
CA ASP A 32 -11.38 -15.61 -30.34
C ASP A 32 -11.09 -14.21 -30.88
N ASP A 33 -10.02 -14.14 -31.69
CA ASP A 33 -9.44 -12.94 -32.26
C ASP A 33 -10.49 -12.12 -33.01
N SER A 34 -11.53 -12.79 -33.54
CA SER A 34 -12.65 -12.16 -34.22
C SER A 34 -13.45 -11.25 -33.29
N ILE A 35 -13.87 -11.74 -32.12
CA ILE A 35 -14.72 -10.99 -31.19
C ILE A 35 -13.93 -9.87 -30.49
N LEU A 36 -12.66 -10.13 -30.14
CA LEU A 36 -11.80 -9.08 -29.58
C LEU A 36 -11.56 -7.99 -30.62
N ARG A 37 -11.31 -8.37 -31.87
CA ARG A 37 -11.10 -7.43 -32.97
C ARG A 37 -12.32 -6.56 -33.20
N ASP A 38 -13.51 -7.15 -33.32
CA ASP A 38 -14.74 -6.39 -33.54
C ASP A 38 -14.97 -5.37 -32.42
N LYS A 39 -14.79 -5.79 -31.16
CA LYS A 39 -14.95 -4.91 -29.99
C LYS A 39 -13.90 -3.79 -29.94
N CYS A 40 -12.65 -4.10 -30.29
CA CYS A 40 -11.57 -3.12 -30.35
C CYS A 40 -11.75 -2.12 -31.49
N ASP A 41 -12.17 -2.59 -32.66
CA ASP A 41 -12.36 -1.75 -33.85
C ASP A 41 -13.64 -0.88 -33.72
N GLU A 42 -14.70 -1.40 -33.09
CA GLU A 42 -15.93 -0.64 -32.79
C GLU A 42 -15.67 0.51 -31.81
N ARG A 43 -14.79 0.32 -30.81
CA ARG A 43 -14.62 1.28 -29.70
C ARG A 43 -13.35 2.12 -29.76
N GLY A 44 -12.23 1.49 -30.08
CA GLY A 44 -10.93 2.17 -30.18
C GLY A 44 -10.64 2.72 -31.57
N GLY A 45 -11.47 2.37 -32.56
CA GLY A 45 -11.25 2.68 -33.97
C GLY A 45 -10.27 1.72 -34.64
N LYS A 46 -10.25 1.79 -35.98
CA LYS A 46 -9.46 0.90 -36.85
C LYS A 46 -7.99 0.83 -36.41
N GLY A 47 -7.49 -0.39 -36.24
CA GLY A 47 -6.08 -0.65 -35.89
C GLY A 47 -5.81 -0.71 -34.39
N THR A 48 -6.82 -0.50 -33.54
CA THR A 48 -6.70 -0.71 -32.09
C THR A 48 -6.44 -2.17 -31.76
N TYR A 49 -7.11 -3.10 -32.44
CA TYR A 49 -6.86 -4.53 -32.29
C TYR A 49 -5.40 -4.90 -32.58
N THR A 50 -4.81 -4.35 -33.66
CA THR A 50 -3.40 -4.58 -34.00
C THR A 50 -2.44 -4.09 -32.92
N LYS A 51 -2.74 -2.93 -32.31
CA LYS A 51 -1.94 -2.40 -31.18
C LYS A 51 -2.03 -3.31 -29.95
N VAL A 52 -3.21 -3.86 -29.68
CA VAL A 52 -3.42 -4.83 -28.60
C VAL A 52 -2.67 -6.13 -28.87
N LYS A 53 -2.73 -6.65 -30.10
CA LYS A 53 -1.98 -7.84 -30.49
C LYS A 53 -0.48 -7.66 -30.35
N THR A 54 0.05 -6.52 -30.82
CA THR A 54 1.47 -6.18 -30.65
C THR A 54 1.84 -6.13 -29.17
N ALA A 55 1.02 -5.47 -28.33
CA ALA A 55 1.28 -5.38 -26.90
C ALA A 55 1.16 -6.72 -26.16
N ARG A 56 0.39 -7.68 -26.69
CA ARG A 56 0.35 -9.06 -26.20
C ARG A 56 1.67 -9.78 -26.50
N ASP A 57 2.17 -9.64 -27.72
CA ASP A 57 3.43 -10.26 -28.15
C ASP A 57 4.62 -9.65 -27.37
N ASP A 58 4.58 -8.33 -27.13
CA ASP A 58 5.53 -7.62 -26.25
C ASP A 58 5.44 -8.13 -24.80
N LEU A 59 4.23 -8.35 -24.27
CA LEU A 59 4.03 -8.89 -22.93
C LEU A 59 4.63 -10.29 -22.82
N GLN A 60 4.39 -11.16 -23.80
CA GLN A 60 4.94 -12.50 -23.83
C GLN A 60 6.47 -12.45 -23.80
N SER A 61 7.08 -11.69 -24.71
CA SER A 61 8.55 -11.53 -24.76
C SER A 61 9.10 -11.00 -23.43
N CYS A 62 8.43 -9.98 -22.85
CA CYS A 62 8.80 -9.40 -21.56
C CYS A 62 8.71 -10.40 -20.40
N VAL A 63 7.76 -11.33 -20.43
CA VAL A 63 7.64 -12.39 -19.40
C VAL A 63 8.71 -13.46 -19.58
N GLU A 64 8.99 -13.88 -20.82
CA GLU A 64 10.02 -14.87 -21.15
C GLU A 64 11.42 -14.39 -20.73
N ASP A 65 11.73 -13.10 -20.94
CA ASP A 65 12.98 -12.49 -20.46
C ASP A 65 13.11 -12.49 -18.92
N LEU A 66 11.98 -12.44 -18.22
CA LEU A 66 11.95 -12.42 -16.75
C LEU A 66 11.94 -13.82 -16.16
N VAL A 67 11.26 -14.78 -16.79
CA VAL A 67 11.05 -16.11 -16.23
C VAL A 67 11.15 -17.16 -17.33
N ASP A 68 12.33 -17.80 -17.39
CA ASP A 68 12.48 -19.06 -18.10
C ASP A 68 11.78 -20.17 -17.30
N LEU A 69 10.65 -20.66 -17.83
CA LEU A 69 9.78 -21.61 -17.13
C LEU A 69 10.43 -22.98 -16.94
N ASP A 70 11.31 -23.40 -17.87
CA ASP A 70 11.96 -24.70 -17.79
C ASP A 70 13.11 -24.68 -16.78
N THR A 71 13.82 -23.55 -16.69
CA THR A 71 14.82 -23.28 -15.66
C THR A 71 14.15 -23.19 -14.29
N LEU A 72 13.05 -22.44 -14.16
CA LEU A 72 12.29 -22.35 -12.92
C LEU A 72 11.85 -23.73 -12.42
N LYS A 73 11.30 -24.58 -13.29
CA LYS A 73 10.92 -25.96 -12.96
C LYS A 73 12.11 -26.76 -12.43
N LYS A 74 13.26 -26.70 -13.11
CA LYS A 74 14.48 -27.41 -12.68
C LYS A 74 14.96 -26.91 -11.32
N GLU A 75 15.05 -25.59 -11.14
CA GLU A 75 15.47 -24.98 -9.87
C GLU A 75 14.56 -25.38 -8.71
N ILE A 76 13.24 -25.45 -8.94
CA ILE A 76 12.27 -25.90 -7.95
C ILE A 76 12.46 -27.39 -7.61
N GLU A 77 12.56 -28.28 -8.60
CA GLU A 77 12.72 -29.72 -8.37
C GLU A 77 14.05 -30.08 -7.70
N GLU A 78 15.11 -29.31 -7.96
CA GLU A 78 16.38 -29.42 -7.25
C GLU A 78 16.24 -28.92 -5.81
N SER A 79 15.60 -27.76 -5.62
CA SER A 79 15.44 -27.15 -4.30
C SER A 79 14.46 -27.88 -3.38
N LYS A 80 13.51 -28.64 -3.96
CA LYS A 80 12.67 -29.59 -3.20
C LYS A 80 13.51 -30.61 -2.43
N LYS A 81 14.65 -31.03 -2.99
CA LYS A 81 15.53 -32.05 -2.37
C LYS A 81 16.39 -31.46 -1.25
N THR A 82 16.80 -30.20 -1.37
CA THR A 82 17.67 -29.50 -0.41
C THR A 82 16.91 -28.72 0.65
N GLY A 83 15.62 -28.43 0.42
CA GLY A 83 14.79 -27.62 1.30
C GLY A 83 14.96 -26.10 1.10
N SER A 84 15.69 -25.65 0.08
CA SER A 84 16.03 -24.24 -0.18
C SER A 84 15.11 -23.56 -1.22
N MET A 85 13.83 -23.89 -1.20
CA MET A 85 12.87 -23.41 -2.21
C MET A 85 12.54 -21.91 -2.07
N ASP A 86 12.65 -21.36 -0.86
CA ASP A 86 12.52 -19.94 -0.55
C ASP A 86 13.55 -19.09 -1.29
N GLU A 87 14.79 -19.56 -1.46
CA GLU A 87 15.81 -18.85 -2.25
C GLU A 87 15.40 -18.73 -3.73
N VAL A 88 14.87 -19.82 -4.30
CA VAL A 88 14.35 -19.83 -5.67
C VAL A 88 13.16 -18.88 -5.78
N PHE A 89 12.14 -19.02 -4.95
CA PHE A 89 10.98 -18.14 -5.02
C PHE A 89 11.35 -16.68 -4.77
N GLY A 90 12.30 -16.40 -3.87
CA GLY A 90 12.82 -15.06 -3.58
C GLY A 90 13.44 -14.41 -4.81
N LYS A 91 14.25 -15.16 -5.56
CA LYS A 91 14.83 -14.72 -6.84
C LYS A 91 13.75 -14.27 -7.84
N TYR A 92 12.67 -15.03 -7.98
CA TYR A 92 11.59 -14.69 -8.92
C TYR A 92 10.63 -13.62 -8.37
N CYS A 93 10.40 -13.58 -7.06
CA CYS A 93 9.63 -12.54 -6.38
C CYS A 93 10.26 -11.15 -6.55
N LYS A 94 11.59 -11.05 -6.62
CA LYS A 94 12.31 -9.80 -6.91
C LYS A 94 12.05 -9.25 -8.32
N LYS A 95 11.63 -10.08 -9.28
CA LYS A 95 11.30 -9.67 -10.65
C LYS A 95 9.89 -9.09 -10.80
N ARG A 96 9.07 -9.11 -9.75
CA ARG A 96 7.68 -8.61 -9.76
C ARG A 96 7.51 -7.17 -10.24
N PRO A 97 8.37 -6.20 -9.87
CA PRO A 97 8.24 -4.83 -10.39
C PRO A 97 8.36 -4.77 -11.91
N GLN A 98 9.28 -5.55 -12.49
CA GLN A 98 9.47 -5.63 -13.94
C GLN A 98 8.28 -6.31 -14.61
N LEU A 99 7.78 -7.42 -14.04
CA LEU A 99 6.59 -8.12 -14.51
C LEU A 99 5.34 -7.22 -14.49
N LYS A 100 5.20 -6.39 -13.45
CA LYS A 100 4.13 -5.39 -13.35
C LYS A 100 4.22 -4.40 -14.51
N THR A 101 5.42 -3.91 -14.84
CA THR A 101 5.62 -3.01 -15.98
C THR A 101 5.23 -3.67 -17.31
N CYS A 102 5.56 -4.95 -17.51
CA CYS A 102 5.12 -5.69 -18.70
C CYS A 102 3.57 -5.70 -18.80
N LEU A 103 2.91 -6.06 -17.70
CA LEU A 103 1.45 -6.14 -17.63
C LEU A 103 0.80 -4.77 -17.85
N ASP A 104 1.30 -3.72 -17.20
CA ASP A 104 0.71 -2.38 -17.28
C ASP A 104 0.72 -1.86 -18.73
N LYS A 105 1.81 -2.06 -19.48
CA LYS A 105 1.90 -1.70 -20.92
C LYS A 105 0.84 -2.40 -21.77
N PHE A 106 0.64 -3.70 -21.57
CA PHE A 106 -0.40 -4.46 -22.27
C PHE A 106 -1.79 -3.94 -21.91
N LEU A 107 -2.05 -3.73 -20.62
CA LEU A 107 -3.36 -3.34 -20.12
C LEU A 107 -3.76 -1.94 -20.57
N GLU A 108 -2.81 -1.02 -20.73
CA GLU A 108 -3.03 0.29 -21.34
C GLU A 108 -3.58 0.19 -22.75
N LYS A 109 -3.06 -0.75 -23.57
CA LYS A 109 -3.59 -0.99 -24.92
C LYS A 109 -4.94 -1.69 -24.87
N MET A 110 -5.11 -2.69 -24.00
CA MET A 110 -6.39 -3.38 -23.81
C MET A 110 -7.52 -2.46 -23.39
N LYS A 111 -7.24 -1.44 -22.56
CA LYS A 111 -8.24 -0.46 -22.12
C LYS A 111 -8.90 0.30 -23.27
N LEU A 112 -8.24 0.40 -24.43
CA LEU A 112 -8.81 1.03 -25.63
C LEU A 112 -10.01 0.26 -26.20
N CYS A 113 -10.13 -1.04 -25.89
CA CYS A 113 -11.23 -1.89 -26.34
C CYS A 113 -12.39 -1.99 -25.33
N LEU A 114 -12.28 -1.30 -24.20
CA LEU A 114 -13.20 -1.45 -23.07
C LEU A 114 -14.04 -0.19 -22.84
N ILE A 115 -15.27 -0.36 -22.37
CA ILE A 115 -16.08 0.75 -21.84
C ILE A 115 -15.70 1.05 -20.39
N GLU A 116 -16.15 2.19 -19.88
CA GLU A 116 -15.70 2.71 -18.59
C GLU A 116 -15.96 1.75 -17.41
N ASP A 117 -17.11 1.07 -17.39
CA ASP A 117 -17.40 0.05 -16.38
C ASP A 117 -16.45 -1.15 -16.47
N GLU A 118 -16.11 -1.58 -17.69
CA GLU A 118 -15.16 -2.67 -17.93
C GLU A 118 -13.74 -2.27 -17.54
N LYS A 119 -13.32 -1.03 -17.83
CA LYS A 119 -12.03 -0.49 -17.38
C LYS A 119 -11.95 -0.44 -15.86
N ASN A 120 -13.02 0.02 -15.20
CA ASN A 120 -13.11 0.09 -13.74
C ASN A 120 -13.00 -1.30 -13.13
N ASN A 121 -13.67 -2.30 -13.71
CA ASN A 121 -13.61 -3.66 -13.21
C ASN A 121 -12.27 -4.34 -13.52
N LEU A 122 -11.68 -4.09 -14.69
CA LEU A 122 -10.33 -4.53 -15.01
C LEU A 122 -9.32 -3.98 -13.98
N ASN A 123 -9.39 -2.69 -13.65
CA ASN A 123 -8.54 -2.08 -12.61
C ASN A 123 -8.72 -2.74 -11.24
N LYS A 124 -9.97 -3.09 -10.85
CA LYS A 124 -10.23 -3.82 -9.60
C LYS A 124 -9.58 -5.20 -9.60
N VAL A 125 -9.73 -5.95 -10.69
CA VAL A 125 -9.10 -7.26 -10.84
C VAL A 125 -7.58 -7.12 -10.76
N LEU A 126 -6.98 -6.22 -11.51
CA LEU A 126 -5.53 -5.96 -11.47
C LEU A 126 -5.00 -5.65 -10.07
N ASN A 127 -5.75 -4.88 -9.29
CA ASN A 127 -5.37 -4.60 -7.92
C ASN A 127 -5.39 -5.87 -7.05
N VAL A 128 -6.39 -6.73 -7.20
CA VAL A 128 -6.44 -8.04 -6.51
C VAL A 128 -5.26 -8.92 -6.93
N LEU A 129 -4.87 -8.90 -8.20
CA LEU A 129 -3.76 -9.71 -8.73
C LEU A 129 -2.41 -9.25 -8.23
N ARG A 130 -2.20 -7.93 -8.15
CA ARG A 130 -1.01 -7.35 -7.54
C ARG A 130 -0.90 -7.77 -6.07
N GLU A 131 -2.00 -7.62 -5.33
CA GLU A 131 -2.09 -8.00 -3.93
C GLU A 131 -1.92 -9.53 -3.71
N LEU A 132 -2.39 -10.36 -4.65
CA LEU A 132 -2.13 -11.80 -4.64
C LEU A 132 -0.66 -12.13 -4.88
N GLY A 133 0.01 -11.35 -5.74
CA GLY A 133 1.46 -11.41 -5.86
C GLY A 133 2.17 -11.14 -4.54
N ASP A 134 1.71 -10.14 -3.78
CA ASP A 134 2.29 -9.83 -2.46
C ASP A 134 1.99 -10.94 -1.45
N PHE A 135 0.80 -11.52 -1.54
CA PHE A 135 0.43 -12.66 -0.71
C PHE A 135 1.35 -13.86 -1.00
N ALA A 136 1.60 -14.16 -2.28
CA ALA A 136 2.40 -15.29 -2.71
C ALA A 136 3.89 -15.07 -2.37
N CYS A 137 4.42 -13.88 -2.63
CA CYS A 137 5.80 -13.50 -2.34
C CYS A 137 6.03 -12.98 -0.91
N TYR A 138 5.14 -13.34 0.02
CA TYR A 138 5.35 -13.03 1.42
C TYR A 138 6.62 -13.73 1.92
N LYS A 139 7.55 -12.96 2.52
CA LYS A 139 8.87 -13.43 2.95
C LYS A 139 9.55 -14.23 1.84
N ASP A 140 9.83 -13.56 0.72
CA ASP A 140 10.54 -14.16 -0.42
C ASP A 140 9.90 -15.47 -0.95
N GLY A 141 8.60 -15.66 -0.74
CA GLY A 141 7.87 -16.80 -1.30
C GLY A 141 7.68 -17.97 -0.34
N ASP A 142 7.90 -17.80 0.97
CA ASP A 142 7.64 -18.82 2.01
C ASP A 142 6.30 -19.56 1.82
N ARG A 143 5.22 -18.83 1.49
CA ARG A 143 3.90 -19.45 1.31
C ARG A 143 3.84 -20.36 0.09
N ILE A 144 4.55 -20.01 -0.97
CA ILE A 144 4.66 -20.83 -2.18
C ILE A 144 5.55 -22.03 -1.89
N ALA A 145 6.69 -21.81 -1.23
CA ALA A 145 7.62 -22.86 -0.82
C ALA A 145 6.91 -23.92 0.04
N MET A 146 6.16 -23.49 1.07
CA MET A 146 5.37 -24.38 1.92
C MET A 146 4.29 -25.13 1.12
N PHE A 147 3.56 -24.44 0.24
CA PHE A 147 2.54 -25.08 -0.60
C PHE A 147 3.13 -26.16 -1.51
N VAL A 148 4.31 -25.91 -2.07
CA VAL A 148 5.05 -26.84 -2.91
C VAL A 148 5.62 -28.01 -2.11
N ALA A 149 6.22 -27.74 -0.95
CA ALA A 149 6.80 -28.76 -0.07
C ALA A 149 5.75 -29.81 0.32
N GLU A 150 4.51 -29.35 0.55
CA GLU A 150 3.37 -30.19 0.94
C GLU A 150 2.60 -30.77 -0.25
N GLN A 151 3.27 -30.92 -1.40
CA GLN A 151 2.71 -31.52 -2.62
C GLN A 151 1.41 -30.84 -3.11
N GLY A 152 1.26 -29.55 -2.82
CA GLY A 152 0.09 -28.78 -3.21
C GLY A 152 -0.19 -28.77 -4.72
N PRO A 153 0.82 -28.58 -5.59
CA PRO A 153 0.63 -28.65 -7.04
C PRO A 153 0.11 -30.02 -7.51
N GLU A 154 0.67 -31.11 -6.97
CA GLU A 154 0.31 -32.48 -7.28
C GLU A 154 -1.11 -32.79 -6.80
N CYS A 155 -1.46 -32.35 -5.59
CA CYS A 155 -2.81 -32.40 -5.04
C CYS A 155 -3.84 -31.70 -5.96
N ILE A 156 -3.58 -30.45 -6.37
CA ILE A 156 -4.47 -29.73 -7.29
C ILE A 156 -4.60 -30.47 -8.62
N LYS A 157 -3.49 -30.99 -9.17
CA LYS A 157 -3.49 -31.70 -10.45
C LYS A 157 -4.34 -32.97 -10.41
N THR A 158 -4.22 -33.75 -9.34
CA THR A 158 -5.00 -34.97 -9.12
C THR A 158 -6.50 -34.66 -8.98
N HIS A 159 -6.83 -33.57 -8.30
CA HIS A 159 -8.21 -33.18 -8.01
C HIS A 159 -8.82 -32.16 -8.99
N ILE A 160 -8.17 -31.91 -10.12
CA ILE A 160 -8.54 -30.82 -11.04
C ILE A 160 -9.94 -30.98 -11.64
N GLU A 161 -10.41 -32.21 -11.87
CA GLU A 161 -11.75 -32.46 -12.40
C GLU A 161 -12.84 -32.18 -11.35
N GLY A 162 -12.58 -32.49 -10.07
CA GLY A 162 -13.44 -32.09 -8.96
C GLY A 162 -13.51 -30.57 -8.81
N ILE A 163 -12.37 -29.89 -8.90
CA ILE A 163 -12.30 -28.42 -8.89
C ILE A 163 -13.09 -27.81 -10.06
N LYS A 164 -12.93 -28.33 -11.28
CA LYS A 164 -13.71 -27.88 -12.46
C LYS A 164 -15.21 -28.05 -12.22
N THR A 165 -15.61 -29.16 -11.61
CA THR A 165 -17.01 -29.45 -11.28
C THR A 165 -17.55 -28.43 -10.28
N CYS A 166 -16.80 -28.10 -9.24
CA CYS A 166 -17.15 -27.05 -8.28
C CYS A 166 -17.41 -25.70 -8.95
N VAL A 167 -16.53 -25.30 -9.88
CA VAL A 167 -16.63 -24.03 -10.61
C VAL A 167 -17.84 -24.04 -11.55
N ASN A 168 -18.01 -25.10 -12.34
CA ASN A 168 -19.09 -25.21 -13.33
C ASN A 168 -20.48 -25.22 -12.67
N ASN A 169 -20.64 -25.97 -11.58
CA ASN A 169 -21.91 -26.08 -10.86
C ASN A 169 -22.31 -24.77 -10.19
N THR A 170 -21.34 -23.99 -9.74
CA THR A 170 -21.61 -22.75 -9.01
C THR A 170 -21.82 -21.57 -9.94
N LEU A 171 -20.92 -21.38 -10.91
CA LEU A 171 -20.93 -20.21 -11.78
C LEU A 171 -21.89 -20.36 -12.96
N LYS A 172 -22.53 -21.53 -13.15
CA LYS A 172 -23.40 -21.88 -14.29
C LYS A 172 -22.81 -21.39 -15.62
N ILE A 173 -21.49 -21.54 -15.76
CA ILE A 173 -20.77 -21.10 -16.92
C ILE A 173 -21.20 -22.01 -18.06
N SER A 174 -21.96 -21.47 -19.02
CA SER A 174 -22.25 -22.17 -20.26
C SER A 174 -20.93 -22.61 -20.89
N PRO A 175 -20.82 -23.83 -21.47
CA PRO A 175 -19.61 -24.28 -22.18
C PRO A 175 -19.15 -23.31 -23.29
N THR A 176 -20.04 -22.40 -23.70
CA THR A 176 -19.79 -21.24 -24.56
C THR A 176 -19.56 -19.97 -23.73
N VAL A 177 -18.35 -19.80 -23.18
CA VAL A 177 -17.93 -18.51 -22.58
C VAL A 177 -17.60 -17.54 -23.71
N SER A 178 -18.63 -16.93 -24.29
CA SER A 178 -18.49 -15.77 -25.19
C SER A 178 -17.92 -14.59 -24.40
N ILE A 179 -17.15 -13.71 -25.04
CA ILE A 179 -16.73 -12.41 -24.48
C ILE A 179 -17.93 -11.57 -24.01
N ASN A 180 -19.14 -11.89 -24.45
CA ASN A 180 -20.39 -11.33 -23.94
C ASN A 180 -20.70 -11.72 -22.47
N SER A 181 -19.98 -12.68 -21.89
CA SER A 181 -20.09 -13.11 -20.50
C SER A 181 -18.99 -12.55 -19.58
N LEU A 182 -17.92 -11.96 -20.14
CA LEU A 182 -16.94 -11.18 -19.37
C LEU A 182 -17.63 -10.10 -18.51
N PRO A 183 -18.59 -9.30 -19.04
CA PRO A 183 -19.30 -8.28 -18.25
C PRO A 183 -19.99 -8.85 -16.99
N ASN A 184 -20.50 -10.08 -17.07
CA ASN A 184 -21.14 -10.76 -15.93
C ASN A 184 -20.13 -11.30 -14.91
N PHE A 185 -18.93 -11.69 -15.36
CA PHE A 185 -17.82 -12.02 -14.46
C PHE A 185 -17.25 -10.79 -13.77
N PHE A 186 -17.43 -9.59 -14.32
CA PHE A 186 -16.94 -8.34 -13.73
C PHE A 186 -17.97 -7.61 -12.84
N ASN A 187 -19.17 -8.16 -12.71
CA ASN A 187 -20.20 -7.60 -11.84
C ASN A 187 -19.88 -7.99 -10.39
N GLY A 188 -19.14 -7.12 -9.69
CA GLY A 188 -18.45 -7.41 -8.43
C GLY A 188 -19.31 -8.00 -7.31
N THR A 189 -20.63 -7.77 -7.29
CA THR A 189 -21.55 -8.35 -6.30
C THR A 189 -21.75 -9.85 -6.50
N LYS A 190 -21.89 -10.30 -7.76
CA LYS A 190 -22.18 -11.71 -8.09
C LYS A 190 -20.96 -12.61 -7.88
N ILE A 191 -19.78 -12.13 -8.26
CA ILE A 191 -18.49 -12.82 -8.01
C ILE A 191 -18.36 -13.20 -6.54
N CYS A 192 -18.76 -12.30 -5.66
CA CYS A 192 -18.56 -12.44 -4.22
C CYS A 192 -19.52 -13.41 -3.56
N GLU A 193 -20.77 -13.44 -4.03
CA GLU A 193 -21.74 -14.46 -3.66
C GLU A 193 -21.33 -15.84 -4.18
N ASP A 194 -20.81 -15.91 -5.41
CA ASP A 194 -20.37 -17.15 -6.01
C ASP A 194 -19.08 -17.68 -5.37
N MET A 195 -18.18 -16.82 -4.90
CA MET A 195 -17.00 -17.21 -4.12
C MET A 195 -17.37 -17.92 -2.83
N ASP A 196 -18.45 -17.54 -2.15
CA ASP A 196 -18.89 -18.20 -0.92
C ASP A 196 -19.43 -19.61 -1.15
N LYS A 197 -19.82 -19.92 -2.39
CA LYS A 197 -20.30 -21.24 -2.80
C LYS A 197 -19.18 -22.10 -3.40
N VAL A 198 -18.32 -21.51 -4.25
CA VAL A 198 -17.19 -22.22 -4.88
C VAL A 198 -16.14 -22.62 -3.85
N LYS A 199 -15.81 -21.70 -2.93
CA LYS A 199 -14.75 -21.89 -1.94
C LYS A 199 -14.89 -23.20 -1.15
N PRO A 200 -15.99 -23.45 -0.41
CA PRO A 200 -16.11 -24.67 0.38
C PRO A 200 -16.02 -25.92 -0.49
N CYS A 201 -16.60 -25.92 -1.70
CA CYS A 201 -16.49 -27.04 -2.63
C CYS A 201 -15.03 -27.36 -3.00
N ILE A 202 -14.24 -26.34 -3.38
CA ILE A 202 -12.83 -26.54 -3.75
C ILE A 202 -11.99 -26.95 -2.53
N VAL A 203 -12.21 -26.34 -1.37
CA VAL A 203 -11.48 -26.69 -0.15
C VAL A 203 -11.75 -28.14 0.24
N THR A 204 -13.01 -28.57 0.24
CA THR A 204 -13.37 -29.97 0.52
C THR A 204 -12.82 -30.96 -0.50
N GLU A 205 -12.69 -30.56 -1.77
CA GLU A 205 -12.05 -31.41 -2.76
C GLU A 205 -10.55 -31.58 -2.48
N LEU A 206 -9.87 -30.52 -2.03
CA LEU A 206 -8.43 -30.54 -1.70
C LEU A 206 -8.13 -31.14 -0.33
N GLU A 207 -9.10 -31.21 0.57
CA GLU A 207 -9.00 -31.94 1.84
C GLU A 207 -8.89 -33.47 1.64
N LYS A 208 -9.15 -33.98 0.43
CA LYS A 208 -8.95 -35.38 0.05
C LYS A 208 -7.48 -35.74 -0.20
N CYS A 209 -6.60 -34.76 -0.26
CA CYS A 209 -5.16 -34.99 -0.40
C CYS A 209 -4.57 -35.49 0.92
N ASP A 210 -3.43 -36.20 0.84
CA ASP A 210 -2.76 -36.79 2.02
C ASP A 210 -2.37 -35.74 3.08
N ASN A 211 -2.07 -34.52 2.64
CA ASN A 211 -1.86 -33.36 3.50
C ASN A 211 -2.99 -32.34 3.31
N THR A 212 -3.49 -31.76 4.40
CA THR A 212 -4.52 -30.70 4.39
C THR A 212 -3.94 -29.30 4.14
N THR A 213 -2.62 -29.14 4.18
CA THR A 213 -1.92 -27.86 3.97
C THR A 213 -2.27 -27.21 2.62
N PRO A 214 -2.31 -27.93 1.48
CA PRO A 214 -2.80 -27.38 0.22
C PRO A 214 -4.21 -26.78 0.32
N ALA A 215 -5.13 -27.46 1.00
CA ALA A 215 -6.49 -26.97 1.23
C ALA A 215 -6.49 -25.68 2.09
N ASN A 216 -5.68 -25.64 3.15
CA ASN A 216 -5.53 -24.47 4.03
C ASN A 216 -4.94 -23.25 3.31
N VAL A 217 -3.96 -23.45 2.43
CA VAL A 217 -3.38 -22.38 1.60
C VAL A 217 -4.41 -21.85 0.61
N VAL A 218 -5.15 -22.74 -0.08
CA VAL A 218 -6.20 -22.34 -1.02
C VAL A 218 -7.35 -21.63 -0.31
N ASP A 219 -7.78 -22.10 0.85
CA ASP A 219 -8.74 -21.41 1.72
C ASP A 219 -8.26 -20.00 2.10
N SER A 220 -6.98 -19.86 2.45
CA SER A 220 -6.37 -18.57 2.76
C SER A 220 -6.37 -17.62 1.57
N VAL A 221 -6.11 -18.13 0.36
CA VAL A 221 -6.21 -17.37 -0.89
C VAL A 221 -7.65 -16.91 -1.14
N PHE A 222 -8.66 -17.78 -1.00
CA PHE A 222 -10.06 -17.40 -1.15
C PHE A 222 -10.48 -16.32 -0.14
N ARG A 223 -10.09 -16.47 1.13
CA ARG A 223 -10.35 -15.46 2.17
C ARG A 223 -9.68 -14.13 1.84
N PHE A 224 -8.44 -14.17 1.33
CA PHE A 224 -7.71 -12.98 0.90
C PHE A 224 -8.42 -12.27 -0.24
N ILE A 225 -8.74 -13.00 -1.33
CA ILE A 225 -9.45 -12.46 -2.50
C ILE A 225 -10.79 -11.87 -2.06
N LYS A 226 -11.59 -12.58 -1.25
CA LYS A 226 -12.88 -12.07 -0.77
C LYS A 226 -12.70 -10.79 0.03
N LYS A 227 -11.73 -10.74 0.96
CA LYS A 227 -11.45 -9.56 1.76
C LYS A 227 -11.06 -8.35 0.91
N ARG A 228 -10.38 -8.59 -0.21
CA ARG A 228 -9.92 -7.54 -1.12
C ARG A 228 -10.98 -7.18 -2.15
N ALA A 229 -11.46 -8.12 -2.96
CA ALA A 229 -12.39 -7.91 -4.06
C ALA A 229 -13.83 -7.59 -3.62
N CYS A 230 -14.32 -8.16 -2.52
CA CYS A 230 -15.75 -8.23 -2.21
C CYS A 230 -16.25 -7.29 -1.14
N LYS A 231 -15.37 -6.56 -0.45
CA LYS A 231 -15.81 -5.56 0.52
C LYS A 231 -16.33 -4.33 -0.23
N PRO A 232 -17.56 -3.85 0.07
CA PRO A 232 -18.04 -2.61 -0.52
C PRO A 232 -17.06 -1.48 -0.19
N GLU A 233 -16.84 -0.58 -1.14
CA GLU A 233 -15.94 0.58 -1.03
C GLU A 233 -16.20 1.39 0.24
N LYS A 234 -17.46 1.40 0.71
CA LYS A 234 -17.89 2.03 1.98
C LYS A 234 -17.31 1.36 3.24
N GLN A 235 -16.95 0.08 3.22
CA GLN A 235 -16.29 -0.66 4.32
C GLN A 235 -14.78 -0.84 4.13
N ARG A 236 -14.23 -0.54 2.94
CA ARG A 236 -12.78 -0.25 2.76
C ARG A 236 -12.38 1.09 3.39
N ARG A 237 -13.36 1.90 3.85
CA ARG A 237 -13.13 3.01 4.77
C ARG A 237 -12.58 2.46 6.07
N SER A 238 -11.27 2.42 6.15
CA SER A 238 -10.50 2.23 7.37
C SER A 238 -11.12 3.01 8.53
N VAL A 239 -11.76 2.25 9.42
CA VAL A 239 -11.86 2.62 10.84
C VAL A 239 -10.48 3.07 11.36
N LEU A 240 -9.39 2.60 10.76
CA LEU A 240 -8.02 3.04 10.99
C LEU A 240 -7.73 4.51 10.61
N THR A 241 -8.16 5.00 9.44
CA THR A 241 -7.79 6.37 9.00
C THR A 241 -8.74 7.40 9.60
N LYS A 242 -10.01 7.06 9.84
CA LYS A 242 -10.91 7.93 10.61
C LYS A 242 -10.50 8.06 12.08
N ARG A 243 -10.08 6.98 12.76
CA ARG A 243 -9.61 7.08 14.16
C ARG A 243 -8.29 7.85 14.27
N SER A 244 -7.30 7.54 13.41
CA SER A 244 -6.01 8.25 13.42
C SER A 244 -6.14 9.74 13.09
N LEU A 245 -7.03 10.12 12.17
CA LEU A 245 -7.26 11.54 11.83
C LEU A 245 -8.20 12.23 12.83
N ALA A 246 -9.10 11.50 13.49
CA ALA A 246 -9.93 12.05 14.57
C ALA A 246 -9.12 12.44 15.81
N ASP A 247 -8.00 11.76 16.06
CA ASP A 247 -7.10 12.06 17.18
C ASP A 247 -6.04 13.13 16.85
N THR A 248 -5.88 13.48 15.57
CA THR A 248 -4.91 14.48 15.11
C THR A 248 -5.16 15.88 15.72
N PRO A 249 -6.41 16.40 15.77
CA PRO A 249 -6.70 17.65 16.48
C PRO A 249 -6.27 17.63 17.95
N ASN A 250 -6.43 16.51 18.64
CA ASN A 250 -6.05 16.37 20.05
C ASN A 250 -4.52 16.36 20.23
N HIS A 251 -3.78 15.72 19.32
CA HIS A 251 -2.31 15.74 19.35
C HIS A 251 -1.75 17.14 19.07
N ILE A 252 -2.30 17.85 18.08
CA ILE A 252 -1.94 19.24 17.78
C ILE A 252 -2.23 20.13 19.00
N LYS A 253 -3.38 19.96 19.64
CA LYS A 253 -3.75 20.69 20.86
C LYS A 253 -2.75 20.43 21.99
N ASN A 254 -2.35 19.18 22.21
CA ASN A 254 -1.39 18.83 23.26
C ASN A 254 0.00 19.44 23.02
N LEU A 255 0.49 19.40 21.78
CA LEU A 255 1.76 20.04 21.38
C LEU A 255 1.72 21.56 21.62
N LEU A 256 0.65 22.22 21.16
CA LEU A 256 0.46 23.65 21.36
C LEU A 256 0.36 24.01 22.85
N ASN A 257 -0.32 23.19 23.65
CA ASN A 257 -0.42 23.41 25.10
C ASN A 257 0.93 23.28 25.81
N ALA A 258 1.79 22.33 25.40
CA ALA A 258 3.13 22.18 25.97
C ALA A 258 4.00 23.41 25.67
N TYR A 259 3.97 23.89 24.42
CA TYR A 259 4.64 25.12 24.01
C TYR A 259 4.12 26.34 24.80
N VAL A 260 2.80 26.47 24.94
CA VAL A 260 2.20 27.59 25.68
C VAL A 260 2.52 27.54 27.16
N LYS A 261 2.62 26.35 27.77
CA LYS A 261 3.06 26.23 29.16
C LYS A 261 4.45 26.83 29.37
N TYR A 262 5.38 26.56 28.44
CA TYR A 262 6.72 27.16 28.45
C TYR A 262 6.66 28.68 28.29
N THR A 263 6.04 29.16 27.21
CA THR A 263 5.98 30.60 26.90
C THR A 263 5.24 31.40 27.97
N LYS A 264 4.17 30.84 28.55
CA LYS A 264 3.43 31.47 29.66
C LYS A 264 4.31 31.67 30.89
N SER A 265 5.10 30.67 31.26
CA SER A 265 6.00 30.76 32.42
C SER A 265 7.01 31.91 32.23
N LYS A 266 7.61 32.01 31.04
CA LYS A 266 8.57 33.07 30.71
C LYS A 266 7.90 34.45 30.59
N CYS A 267 6.69 34.50 30.03
CA CYS A 267 5.94 35.74 29.86
C CYS A 267 5.54 36.37 31.21
N LEU A 268 5.13 35.54 32.18
CA LEU A 268 4.85 35.99 33.55
C LEU A 268 6.08 36.64 34.19
N THR A 269 7.28 36.11 33.94
CA THR A 269 8.54 36.66 34.47
C THR A 269 8.94 37.98 33.82
N HIS A 270 8.63 38.22 32.53
CA HIS A 270 9.17 39.35 31.77
C HIS A 270 8.20 40.48 31.43
N ARG A 271 6.90 40.20 31.31
CA ARG A 271 5.90 41.16 30.81
C ARG A 271 4.68 41.34 31.72
N GLY A 272 4.37 40.33 32.54
CA GLY A 272 3.22 40.34 33.46
C GLY A 272 1.94 39.79 32.85
N ASP A 273 0.84 39.86 33.61
CA ASP A 273 -0.40 39.11 33.33
C ASP A 273 -1.12 39.54 32.04
N LYS A 274 -1.03 40.82 31.67
CA LYS A 274 -1.74 41.35 30.50
C LYS A 274 -1.28 40.69 29.20
N GLN A 275 0.03 40.52 29.01
CA GLN A 275 0.62 39.87 27.85
C GLN A 275 0.34 38.38 27.83
N VAL A 276 0.24 37.75 29.00
CA VAL A 276 -0.18 36.35 29.11
C VAL A 276 -1.61 36.15 28.61
N VAL A 277 -2.53 37.07 28.90
CA VAL A 277 -3.90 37.02 28.36
C VAL A 277 -3.88 37.10 26.82
N GLN A 278 -3.12 38.03 26.25
CA GLN A 278 -2.98 38.17 24.79
C GLN A 278 -2.37 36.93 24.13
N LEU A 279 -1.39 36.29 24.78
CA LEU A 279 -0.80 35.02 24.34
C LEU A 279 -1.84 33.89 24.30
N LEU A 280 -2.69 33.79 25.33
CA LEU A 280 -3.72 32.75 25.39
C LEU A 280 -4.86 33.00 24.40
N GLU A 281 -5.25 34.24 24.18
CA GLU A 281 -6.25 34.61 23.17
C GLU A 281 -5.77 34.29 21.76
N SER A 282 -4.53 34.66 21.43
CA SER A 282 -3.93 34.36 20.13
C SER A 282 -3.77 32.85 19.91
N LEU A 283 -3.42 32.08 20.95
CA LEU A 283 -3.41 30.61 20.90
C LEU A 283 -4.78 30.05 20.54
N ASN A 284 -5.83 30.47 21.24
CA ASN A 284 -7.20 29.98 21.01
C ASN A 284 -7.65 30.29 19.59
N LYS A 285 -7.32 31.49 19.08
CA LYS A 285 -7.58 31.87 17.69
C LYS A 285 -6.83 30.97 16.69
N THR A 286 -5.55 30.71 16.92
CA THR A 286 -4.74 29.79 16.09
C THR A 286 -5.29 28.37 16.12
N GLN A 287 -5.66 27.84 17.29
CA GLN A 287 -6.25 26.51 17.42
C GLN A 287 -7.56 26.39 16.64
N SER A 288 -8.48 27.34 16.81
CA SER A 288 -9.74 27.35 16.06
C SER A 288 -9.51 27.43 14.56
N CYS A 289 -8.62 28.32 14.10
CA CYS A 289 -8.28 28.48 12.68
C CYS A 289 -7.76 27.18 12.06
N ILE A 290 -6.81 26.50 12.73
CA ILE A 290 -6.25 25.23 12.24
C ILE A 290 -7.30 24.13 12.27
N VAL A 291 -8.06 24.01 13.36
CA VAL A 291 -9.09 22.98 13.51
C VAL A 291 -10.20 23.14 12.48
N ASP A 292 -10.67 24.36 12.24
CA ASP A 292 -11.72 24.64 11.27
C ASP A 292 -11.24 24.41 9.84
N TYR A 293 -10.00 24.82 9.52
CA TYR A 293 -9.40 24.53 8.22
C TYR A 293 -9.24 23.02 8.01
N VAL A 294 -8.72 22.29 9.00
CA VAL A 294 -8.61 20.82 8.93
C VAL A 294 -10.00 20.22 8.76
N LYS A 295 -10.99 20.53 9.60
CA LYS A 295 -12.35 19.98 9.50
C LYS A 295 -12.99 20.20 8.14
N THR A 296 -12.89 21.43 7.62
CA THR A 296 -13.49 21.82 6.33
C THR A 296 -12.85 21.06 5.16
N ASN A 297 -11.54 20.84 5.21
CA ASN A 297 -10.81 20.19 4.13
C ASN A 297 -10.66 18.65 4.29
N LEU A 298 -10.81 18.12 5.51
CA LEU A 298 -10.73 16.68 5.79
C LEU A 298 -11.88 15.90 5.13
N LEU A 299 -13.04 16.55 4.93
CA LEU A 299 -14.21 15.95 4.28
C LEU A 299 -13.96 15.58 2.82
N VAL A 300 -12.96 16.19 2.17
CA VAL A 300 -12.60 15.96 0.76
C VAL A 300 -11.48 14.91 0.60
N LEU A 301 -10.90 14.37 1.69
CA LEU A 301 -9.71 13.47 1.73
C LEU A 301 -8.42 14.06 1.10
N LEU A 302 -8.56 15.10 0.28
CA LEU A 302 -7.52 15.97 -0.21
C LEU A 302 -7.32 17.06 0.84
N ILE A 303 -6.27 16.92 1.64
CA ILE A 303 -5.81 18.07 2.40
C ILE A 303 -5.03 18.90 1.35
N PRO A 304 -5.36 20.18 1.11
CA PRO A 304 -4.86 20.92 -0.04
C PRO A 304 -3.35 21.15 0.00
N GLU A 305 -2.72 21.45 -1.14
CA GLU A 305 -1.28 21.75 -1.22
C GLU A 305 -0.90 23.01 -0.39
N ASN A 306 -1.86 23.89 -0.10
CA ASN A 306 -1.66 25.14 0.63
C ASN A 306 -1.82 25.02 2.17
N VAL A 307 -1.76 23.80 2.73
CA VAL A 307 -1.93 23.60 4.18
C VAL A 307 -0.86 24.30 5.00
N LYS A 308 0.38 24.28 4.51
CA LYS A 308 1.50 24.97 5.14
C LYS A 308 1.21 26.46 5.24
N ASP A 309 0.88 27.09 4.13
CA ASP A 309 0.54 28.51 4.06
C ASP A 309 -0.60 28.84 5.03
N LYS A 310 -1.59 27.96 5.15
CA LYS A 310 -2.71 28.17 6.06
C LYS A 310 -2.32 28.02 7.53
N ILE A 311 -1.46 27.06 7.87
CA ILE A 311 -0.92 26.95 9.23
C ILE A 311 -0.09 28.18 9.57
N GLU A 312 0.71 28.67 8.62
CA GLU A 312 1.50 29.89 8.78
C GLU A 312 0.61 31.12 9.02
N GLU A 313 -0.43 31.29 8.20
CA GLU A 313 -1.44 32.34 8.35
C GLU A 313 -2.14 32.25 9.72
N CYS A 314 -2.63 31.06 10.09
CA CYS A 314 -3.34 30.84 11.35
C CYS A 314 -2.48 31.10 12.60
N SER A 315 -1.16 30.96 12.51
CA SER A 315 -0.24 31.07 13.65
C SER A 315 0.47 32.42 13.77
N LYS A 316 0.27 33.34 12.81
CA LYS A 316 0.96 34.63 12.75
C LYS A 316 0.79 35.47 14.02
N ASP A 317 -0.45 35.63 14.50
CA ASP A 317 -0.73 36.43 15.71
C ASP A 317 -0.14 35.79 16.97
N PHE A 318 -0.18 34.46 17.05
CA PHE A 318 0.37 33.70 18.16
C PHE A 318 1.90 33.78 18.22
N ILE A 319 2.57 33.78 17.07
CA ILE A 319 4.01 33.98 16.97
C ILE A 319 4.37 35.37 17.47
N ALA A 320 3.70 36.42 17.01
CA ALA A 320 3.96 37.78 17.46
C ALA A 320 3.76 37.94 18.97
N ALA A 321 2.67 37.39 19.52
CA ALA A 321 2.42 37.39 20.97
C ALA A 321 3.48 36.59 21.75
N SER A 322 3.95 35.47 21.20
CA SER A 322 5.02 34.67 21.80
C SER A 322 6.36 35.42 21.79
N GLU A 323 6.71 36.09 20.70
CA GLU A 323 7.93 36.91 20.60
C GLU A 323 7.92 38.05 21.61
N ASP A 324 6.77 38.67 21.88
CA ASP A 324 6.65 39.72 22.89
C ASP A 324 6.83 39.19 24.32
N CYS A 325 6.48 37.92 24.54
CA CYS A 325 6.56 37.24 25.84
C CYS A 325 7.94 36.67 26.19
N LEU A 326 8.81 36.46 25.19
CA LEU A 326 10.10 35.80 25.37
C LEU A 326 11.25 36.80 25.53
N PRO A 327 12.31 36.45 26.29
CA PRO A 327 13.51 37.27 26.35
C PRO A 327 14.19 37.36 24.98
N GLU A 328 15.03 38.40 24.79
CA GLU A 328 15.59 38.74 23.47
C GLU A 328 16.34 37.58 22.79
N ASN A 329 17.08 36.79 23.58
CA ASN A 329 17.82 35.61 23.12
C ASN A 329 16.90 34.42 22.72
N GLU A 330 15.63 34.44 23.10
CA GLU A 330 14.65 33.37 22.82
C GLU A 330 13.59 33.80 21.79
N LYS A 331 13.54 35.07 21.35
CA LYS A 331 12.57 35.56 20.36
C LYS A 331 12.60 34.85 19.01
N TYR A 332 13.69 34.17 18.67
CA TYR A 332 13.75 33.35 17.45
C TYR A 332 12.86 32.10 17.51
N TYR A 333 12.58 31.61 18.72
CA TYR A 333 12.00 30.29 18.97
C TYR A 333 10.59 30.10 18.39
N PRO A 334 9.66 31.07 18.43
CA PRO A 334 8.32 30.93 17.86
C PRO A 334 8.35 30.70 16.34
N LYS A 335 9.09 31.53 15.59
CA LYS A 335 9.26 31.39 14.14
C LYS A 335 9.99 30.09 13.79
N PHE A 336 11.04 29.76 14.54
CA PHE A 336 11.78 28.51 14.35
C PHE A 336 10.88 27.27 14.52
N SER A 337 10.04 27.26 15.56
CA SER A 337 9.07 26.18 15.80
C SER A 337 8.05 26.06 14.67
N GLN A 338 7.56 27.19 14.14
CA GLN A 338 6.66 27.20 12.99
C GLN A 338 7.32 26.60 11.75
N GLN A 339 8.58 26.94 11.48
CA GLN A 339 9.34 26.42 10.33
C GLN A 339 9.52 24.90 10.40
N ILE A 340 9.85 24.36 11.58
CA ILE A 340 9.94 22.90 11.79
C ILE A 340 8.59 22.23 11.51
N MET A 341 7.50 22.79 12.06
CA MET A 341 6.17 22.25 11.83
C MET A 341 5.79 22.32 10.34
N GLY A 342 6.15 23.40 9.64
CA GLY A 342 6.00 23.54 8.20
C GLY A 342 6.78 22.47 7.42
N GLY A 343 8.04 22.23 7.76
CA GLY A 343 8.88 21.20 7.13
C GLY A 343 8.36 19.79 7.38
N LEU A 344 7.86 19.50 8.58
CA LEU A 344 7.20 18.22 8.91
C LEU A 344 5.89 18.05 8.13
N VAL A 345 5.13 19.12 7.98
CA VAL A 345 3.90 19.12 7.18
C VAL A 345 4.24 18.86 5.71
N ASP A 346 5.22 19.57 5.14
CA ASP A 346 5.70 19.36 3.77
C ASP A 346 6.19 17.92 3.57
N LEU A 347 6.94 17.36 4.53
CA LEU A 347 7.36 15.97 4.50
C LEU A 347 6.14 15.03 4.51
N MET A 348 5.19 15.24 5.42
CA MET A 348 3.96 14.46 5.46
C MET A 348 3.21 14.53 4.12
N PHE A 349 3.17 15.71 3.46
CA PHE A 349 2.51 15.91 2.16
C PHE A 349 3.24 15.28 0.98
N LYS A 350 4.56 15.46 0.90
CA LYS A 350 5.43 14.85 -0.10
C LYS A 350 5.27 13.33 -0.08
N TYR A 351 5.17 12.75 1.11
CA TYR A 351 4.86 11.33 1.27
C TYR A 351 3.36 11.01 1.18
N LYS A 352 2.46 12.00 1.31
CA LYS A 352 0.99 11.87 1.15
C LYS A 352 0.51 11.74 -0.28
N GLN A 353 1.11 12.44 -1.24
CA GLN A 353 0.83 12.13 -2.65
C GLN A 353 1.16 10.66 -2.96
N ASN A 354 2.07 10.06 -2.17
CA ASN A 354 2.32 8.62 -2.16
C ASN A 354 1.43 7.81 -1.15
N LEU A 355 0.69 8.42 -0.22
CA LEU A 355 -0.11 7.76 0.85
C LEU A 355 -1.42 7.11 0.40
N THR A 356 -1.80 7.16 -0.88
CA THR A 356 -2.57 6.02 -1.39
C THR A 356 -1.62 4.84 -1.31
N MET A 357 -1.67 4.09 -0.20
CA MET A 357 -0.68 3.05 0.16
C MET A 357 -0.28 2.18 -1.05
N SER A 358 -1.16 2.01 -2.05
CA SER A 358 -0.86 1.48 -3.39
C SER A 358 0.43 1.94 -4.09
N SER A 359 1.02 3.09 -3.77
CA SER A 359 2.28 3.55 -4.39
C SER A 359 3.53 3.36 -3.53
N TRP A 360 3.37 3.12 -2.22
CA TRP A 360 4.52 2.83 -1.35
C TRP A 360 5.06 1.45 -1.67
N SER A 361 6.39 1.32 -1.67
CA SER A 361 7.00 0.00 -1.66
C SER A 361 6.46 -0.77 -0.44
N THR A 362 6.27 -2.08 -0.60
CA THR A 362 5.76 -2.96 0.45
C THR A 362 6.60 -2.86 1.73
N GLU A 363 7.87 -2.51 1.56
CA GLU A 363 8.90 -2.32 2.59
C GLU A 363 8.62 -1.06 3.41
N VAL A 364 8.31 0.08 2.77
CA VAL A 364 7.90 1.30 3.48
C VAL A 364 6.59 1.07 4.22
N GLN A 365 5.61 0.42 3.60
CA GLN A 365 4.37 0.11 4.32
C GLN A 365 4.61 -0.78 5.54
N SER A 366 5.41 -1.84 5.39
CA SER A 366 5.76 -2.78 6.46
C SER A 366 6.49 -2.08 7.59
N CYS A 367 7.49 -1.27 7.26
CA CYS A 367 8.18 -0.36 8.19
C CYS A 367 7.18 0.52 8.95
N PHE A 368 6.22 1.12 8.25
CA PHE A 368 5.21 1.96 8.90
C PHE A 368 4.23 1.20 9.80
N GLN A 369 3.96 -0.09 9.52
CA GLN A 369 3.22 -0.94 10.46
C GLN A 369 4.00 -1.12 11.76
N ASN A 370 5.33 -1.15 11.72
CA ASN A 370 6.14 -1.33 12.92
C ASN A 370 6.02 -0.14 13.89
N PHE A 371 5.73 1.08 13.43
CA PHE A 371 5.42 2.20 14.33
C PHE A 371 4.09 2.06 15.07
N LYS A 372 3.23 1.08 14.74
CA LYS A 372 1.98 0.87 15.49
C LYS A 372 2.22 0.20 16.84
N TYR A 373 3.30 -0.57 16.96
CA TYR A 373 3.65 -1.22 18.22
C TYR A 373 3.97 -0.18 19.29
N HIS A 374 3.40 -0.34 20.50
CA HIS A 374 3.57 0.61 21.60
C HIS A 374 5.05 0.84 21.94
N ASN A 375 5.84 -0.23 22.01
CA ASN A 375 7.28 -0.13 22.33
C ASN A 375 8.05 0.68 21.29
N ASN A 376 7.69 0.55 20.02
CA ASN A 376 8.31 1.31 18.94
C ASN A 376 7.94 2.79 19.00
N ARG A 377 6.69 3.12 19.36
CA ARG A 377 6.29 4.51 19.62
C ARG A 377 7.05 5.10 20.80
N GLN A 378 7.19 4.36 21.89
CA GLN A 378 7.95 4.80 23.06
C GLN A 378 9.43 4.99 22.73
N ALA A 379 10.05 4.07 21.99
CA ALA A 379 11.44 4.21 21.54
C ALA A 379 11.64 5.43 20.63
N LEU A 380 10.68 5.70 19.74
CA LEU A 380 10.69 6.90 18.91
C LEU A 380 10.55 8.19 19.74
N LEU A 381 9.65 8.20 20.73
CA LEU A 381 9.47 9.34 21.64
C LEU A 381 10.73 9.60 22.48
N LYS A 382 11.44 8.54 22.90
CA LYS A 382 12.71 8.67 23.61
C LYS A 382 13.78 9.43 22.82
N CYS A 383 13.75 9.41 21.49
CA CYS A 383 14.65 10.24 20.67
C CYS A 383 14.45 11.74 20.90
N PHE A 384 13.28 12.17 21.37
CA PHE A 384 12.99 13.57 21.71
C PHE A 384 13.14 13.86 23.21
N GLU A 385 13.04 12.84 24.07
CA GLU A 385 13.08 12.97 25.53
C GLU A 385 14.49 12.94 26.13
N ALA A 386 15.45 12.27 25.48
CA ALA A 386 16.75 11.90 26.05
C ALA A 386 17.64 13.07 26.56
N GLU A 387 17.25 14.34 26.37
CA GLU A 387 18.02 15.52 26.82
C GLU A 387 17.21 16.52 27.68
N VAL A 388 15.99 16.21 28.13
CA VAL A 388 15.13 17.16 28.89
C VAL A 388 15.57 17.37 30.35
N GLN A 389 16.55 16.64 30.87
CA GLN A 389 16.79 16.57 32.32
C GLN A 389 17.42 17.83 32.96
N ASN A 390 17.77 18.87 32.20
CA ASN A 390 18.18 20.17 32.77
C ASN A 390 17.12 21.23 32.52
N THR A 391 16.31 21.53 33.52
CA THR A 391 15.22 22.51 33.46
C THR A 391 15.68 23.97 33.46
N ASP A 392 16.96 24.24 33.73
CA ASP A 392 17.55 25.58 33.79
C ASP A 392 18.45 25.94 32.58
N SER A 393 18.56 25.07 31.57
CA SER A 393 19.40 25.39 30.42
C SER A 393 18.77 26.48 29.54
N ASP A 394 19.52 27.55 29.31
CA ASP A 394 19.20 28.63 28.37
C ASP A 394 18.85 28.05 26.99
N TYR A 395 17.64 28.32 26.48
CA TYR A 395 17.13 27.82 25.19
C TYR A 395 17.76 28.59 24.02
N THR A 396 19.09 28.62 24.00
CA THR A 396 19.88 29.20 22.91
C THR A 396 19.61 28.46 21.60
N LYS A 397 19.73 29.17 20.49
CA LYS A 397 19.53 28.61 19.14
C LYS A 397 20.42 27.39 18.91
N GLU A 398 21.68 27.48 19.33
CA GLU A 398 22.67 26.41 19.23
C GLU A 398 22.23 25.16 20.00
N TYR A 399 21.68 25.34 21.22
CA TYR A 399 21.17 24.23 22.03
C TYR A 399 20.01 23.52 21.34
N VAL A 400 19.01 24.28 20.86
CA VAL A 400 17.84 23.73 20.20
C VAL A 400 18.22 23.02 18.89
N CYS A 401 19.08 23.62 18.07
CA CYS A 401 19.58 23.01 16.84
C CYS A 401 20.36 21.72 17.10
N ARG A 402 21.25 21.71 18.10
CA ARG A 402 22.00 20.51 18.49
C ARG A 402 21.06 19.38 18.91
N ARG A 403 20.06 19.71 19.74
CA ARG A 403 19.07 18.74 20.22
C ARG A 403 18.24 18.14 19.09
N LEU A 404 17.77 18.96 18.15
CA LEU A 404 17.02 18.48 16.99
C LEU A 404 17.89 17.63 16.05
N SER A 405 19.16 17.99 15.89
CA SER A 405 20.13 17.17 15.14
C SER A 405 20.32 15.81 15.81
N ASN A 406 20.46 15.76 17.13
CA ASN A 406 20.59 14.52 17.90
C ASN A 406 19.31 13.67 17.81
N ALA A 407 18.14 14.29 17.95
CA ALA A 407 16.85 13.62 17.81
C ALA A 407 16.67 13.03 16.41
N SER A 408 16.99 13.79 15.36
CA SER A 408 16.94 13.35 13.96
C SER A 408 17.85 12.14 13.71
N LYS A 409 19.10 12.17 14.21
CA LYS A 409 20.02 11.02 14.15
C LYS A 409 19.48 9.81 14.91
N CYS A 410 18.94 10.01 16.10
CA CYS A 410 18.32 8.93 16.89
C CYS A 410 17.16 8.29 16.13
N MET A 411 16.27 9.10 15.53
CA MET A 411 15.15 8.61 14.74
C MET A 411 15.62 7.84 13.50
N LYS A 412 16.65 8.32 12.80
CA LYS A 412 17.26 7.63 11.65
C LYS A 412 17.78 6.25 12.05
N ASN A 413 18.49 6.16 13.18
CA ASN A 413 18.98 4.90 13.71
C ASN A 413 17.83 3.98 14.14
N PHE A 414 16.81 4.54 14.80
CA PHE A 414 15.62 3.81 15.20
C PHE A 414 14.88 3.22 13.98
N ILE A 415 14.62 4.03 12.95
CA ILE A 415 14.02 3.58 11.68
C ILE A 415 14.85 2.42 11.11
N SER A 416 16.17 2.55 11.08
CA SER A 416 17.05 1.49 10.56
C SER A 416 17.01 0.21 11.41
N SER A 417 16.70 0.31 12.70
CA SER A 417 16.56 -0.87 13.58
C SER A 417 15.24 -1.62 13.42
N ILE A 418 14.17 -0.95 12.96
CA ILE A 418 12.83 -1.55 12.85
C ILE A 418 12.37 -1.72 11.40
N CYS A 419 13.12 -1.24 10.42
CA CYS A 419 12.76 -1.28 9.02
C CYS A 419 13.87 -1.95 8.20
N ILE A 420 13.47 -2.79 7.24
CA ILE A 420 14.40 -3.40 6.29
C ILE A 420 15.03 -2.28 5.46
N GLU A 421 16.34 -2.35 5.24
CA GLU A 421 17.02 -1.40 4.37
C GLU A 421 16.53 -1.55 2.93
N ASP A 422 15.92 -0.48 2.43
CA ASP A 422 15.40 -0.37 1.08
C ASP A 422 15.69 1.05 0.56
N VAL A 423 15.76 1.22 -0.76
CA VAL A 423 16.03 2.52 -1.39
C VAL A 423 14.98 3.55 -0.99
N ALA A 424 13.70 3.18 -0.91
CA ALA A 424 12.64 4.12 -0.51
C ALA A 424 12.70 4.45 0.99
N ILE A 425 13.12 3.49 1.83
CA ILE A 425 13.36 3.70 3.27
C ILE A 425 14.57 4.62 3.50
N ASN A 426 15.65 4.44 2.74
CA ASN A 426 16.83 5.30 2.81
C ASN A 426 16.52 6.71 2.35
N HIS A 427 15.79 6.86 1.24
CA HIS A 427 15.30 8.16 0.78
C HIS A 427 14.39 8.83 1.83
N PHE A 428 13.48 8.08 2.47
CA PHE A 428 12.68 8.59 3.59
C PHE A 428 13.53 9.04 4.78
N LYS A 429 14.53 8.27 5.17
CA LYS A 429 15.47 8.66 6.24
C LYS A 429 16.18 9.97 5.93
N ASP A 430 16.65 10.14 4.69
CA ASP A 430 17.41 11.32 4.30
C ASP A 430 16.52 12.56 4.15
N GLU A 431 15.31 12.42 3.60
CA GLU A 431 14.34 13.52 3.54
C GLU A 431 13.82 13.92 4.92
N PHE A 432 13.62 12.93 5.81
CA PHE A 432 13.31 13.19 7.21
C PHE A 432 14.44 13.98 7.88
N GLU A 433 15.69 13.57 7.69
CA GLU A 433 16.86 14.27 8.25
C GLU A 433 16.98 15.70 7.73
N LYS A 434 16.74 15.93 6.43
CA LYS A 434 16.73 17.27 5.82
C LYS A 434 15.65 18.17 6.41
N GLY A 435 14.48 17.63 6.77
CA GLY A 435 13.40 18.43 7.37
C GLY A 435 13.74 19.03 8.74
N PHE A 436 14.76 18.51 9.43
CA PHE A 436 15.24 19.01 10.72
C PHE A 436 16.52 19.87 10.63
N ARG A 437 17.10 20.00 9.43
CA ARG A 437 18.26 20.88 9.16
C ARG A 437 17.78 22.20 8.59
#